data_AF-A0A4R1GJT4-F1
#
_entry.id   AF-A0A4R1GJT4-F1
#
_cell.length_a   1.000
_cell.length_b   1.000
_cell.length_c   1.000
_cell.angle_alpha   90.00
_cell.angle_beta   90.00
_cell.angle_gamma   90.00
#
_symmetry.space_group_name_H-M   'P 1'
#
loop_
_entity.id
_entity.type
_entity.pdbx_description
1 polymer ?
#
loop_
_entity_poly.entity_id
_entity_poly.type
_entity_poly.pdbx_seq_one_letter_code
_entity_poly.pdbx_strand_id
1 'polypeptide(L)'
;MQEKFVYVFSGEFEDIDAACLYSQPQWEPEPDESVSDEEYAAWEDRNPSHQLRKNIDSYLDEDFIETVDLDFQYLSSIGVAASDIAHIKENIVGANVLVLVYEQALGGFSLKEKPVSNSSLTYCGQFNFKL
;
A
#
# COMPACT_ATOMS: atom_id res chain seq x y z
N MET A 1 24.00 -6.00 -7.73
CA MET A 1 22.72 -6.19 -7.03
C MET A 1 21.74 -5.25 -7.72
N GLN A 2 20.56 -5.75 -8.08
CA GLN A 2 19.49 -4.90 -8.59
C GLN A 2 19.04 -3.99 -7.44
N GLU A 3 18.95 -2.69 -7.68
CA GLU A 3 18.40 -1.75 -6.70
C GLU A 3 16.92 -2.10 -6.52
N LYS A 4 16.50 -2.32 -5.27
CA LYS A 4 15.12 -2.61 -4.93
C LYS A 4 14.50 -1.39 -4.24
N PHE A 5 13.30 -1.02 -4.65
CA PHE A 5 12.61 0.14 -4.10
C PHE A 5 11.38 -0.20 -3.28
N VAL A 6 11.13 0.61 -2.25
CA VAL A 6 9.88 0.64 -1.50
C VAL A 6 9.28 2.05 -1.59
N TYR A 7 8.00 2.12 -1.92
CA TYR A 7 7.21 3.35 -1.88
C TYR A 7 6.56 3.44 -0.49
N VAL A 8 6.86 4.50 0.24
CA VAL A 8 6.41 4.66 1.62
C VAL A 8 5.31 5.71 1.67
N PHE A 9 4.21 5.35 2.31
CA PHE A 9 3.14 6.27 2.68
C PHE A 9 3.00 6.30 4.20
N SER A 10 2.49 7.40 4.72
CA SER A 10 2.07 7.55 6.11
C SER A 10 0.61 7.96 6.17
N GLY A 11 -0.10 7.52 7.20
CA GLY A 11 -1.50 7.88 7.40
C GLY A 11 -1.91 7.89 8.86
N GLU A 12 -3.01 8.58 9.13
CA GLU A 12 -3.68 8.59 10.44
C GLU A 12 -4.98 7.80 10.31
N PHE A 13 -5.05 6.66 10.97
CA PHE A 13 -6.23 5.78 11.00
C PHE A 13 -6.67 5.54 12.45
N GLU A 14 -7.88 5.02 12.64
CA GLU A 14 -8.37 4.66 13.98
C GLU A 14 -7.48 3.59 14.64
N ASP A 15 -7.11 2.57 13.86
CA ASP A 15 -6.24 1.47 14.23
C ASP A 15 -5.58 0.85 12.98
N ILE A 16 -4.75 -0.17 13.20
CA ILE A 16 -4.05 -0.90 12.13
C ILE A 16 -5.04 -1.64 11.22
N ASP A 17 -6.18 -2.10 11.73
CA ASP A 17 -7.19 -2.82 10.94
C ASP A 17 -7.86 -1.89 9.94
N ALA A 18 -8.21 -0.66 10.36
CA ALA A 18 -8.71 0.38 9.47
C ALA A 18 -7.69 0.79 8.40
N ALA A 19 -6.40 0.81 8.75
CA ALA A 19 -5.33 1.02 7.76
C ALA A 19 -5.25 -0.13 6.76
N CYS A 20 -5.36 -1.39 7.21
CA CYS A 20 -5.39 -2.57 6.36
C CYS A 20 -6.60 -2.59 5.41
N LEU A 21 -7.79 -2.16 5.86
CA LEU A 21 -8.96 -2.03 4.99
C LEU A 21 -8.73 -1.06 3.82
N TYR A 22 -7.83 -0.08 3.99
CA TYR A 22 -7.46 0.86 2.93
C TYR A 22 -6.34 0.31 2.04
N SER A 23 -5.30 -0.26 2.65
CA SER A 23 -4.06 -0.65 1.96
C SER A 23 -4.16 -2.02 1.28
N GLN A 24 -5.02 -2.92 1.74
CA GLN A 24 -5.18 -4.28 1.24
C GLN A 24 -6.45 -4.43 0.38
N PRO A 25 -6.48 -5.39 -0.55
CA PRO A 25 -7.69 -5.66 -1.33
C PRO A 25 -8.82 -6.16 -0.42
N GLN A 26 -10.02 -5.65 -0.69
CA GLN A 26 -11.24 -5.99 0.04
C GLN A 26 -12.22 -6.64 -0.92
N TRP A 27 -12.67 -7.84 -0.53
CA TRP A 27 -13.70 -8.59 -1.21
C TRP A 27 -15.05 -8.38 -0.51
N GLU A 28 -16.06 -8.03 -1.29
CA GLU A 28 -17.44 -8.19 -0.85
C GLU A 28 -17.70 -9.69 -0.56
N PRO A 29 -18.66 -10.02 0.33
CA PRO A 29 -19.06 -11.40 0.52
C PRO A 29 -19.42 -12.05 -0.81
N GLU A 30 -18.88 -13.25 -1.04
CA GLU A 30 -19.19 -14.02 -2.23
C GLU A 30 -20.70 -14.32 -2.26
N PRO A 31 -21.38 -14.06 -3.39
CA PRO A 31 -22.78 -14.42 -3.55
C PRO A 31 -22.98 -15.93 -3.41
N ASP A 32 -24.15 -16.35 -2.93
CA ASP A 32 -24.48 -17.77 -2.91
C ASP A 32 -24.81 -18.30 -4.32
N GLU A 33 -24.89 -19.63 -4.45
CA GLU A 33 -25.17 -20.31 -5.73
C GLU A 33 -26.57 -20.02 -6.31
N SER A 34 -27.42 -19.25 -5.63
CA SER A 34 -28.76 -18.90 -6.12
C SER A 34 -28.79 -17.69 -7.03
N VAL A 35 -27.71 -16.90 -7.08
CA VAL A 35 -27.61 -15.77 -8.01
C VAL A 35 -27.38 -16.25 -9.45
N SER A 36 -27.74 -15.41 -10.41
CA SER A 36 -27.46 -15.67 -11.82
C SER A 36 -25.97 -15.52 -12.16
N ASP A 37 -25.54 -16.15 -13.26
CA ASP A 37 -24.17 -15.97 -13.80
C ASP A 37 -23.85 -14.49 -14.06
N GLU A 38 -24.84 -13.69 -14.48
CA GLU A 38 -24.68 -12.24 -14.72
C GLU A 38 -24.43 -11.48 -13.41
N GLU A 39 -25.15 -11.82 -12.35
CA GLU A 39 -24.96 -11.23 -11.01
C GLU A 39 -23.59 -11.61 -10.43
N TYR A 40 -23.16 -12.86 -10.60
CA TYR A 40 -21.85 -13.32 -10.17
C TYR A 40 -20.72 -12.62 -10.95
N ALA A 41 -20.82 -12.54 -12.27
CA ALA A 41 -19.83 -11.82 -13.10
C ALA A 41 -19.74 -10.33 -12.74
N ALA A 42 -20.87 -9.69 -12.45
CA ALA A 42 -20.88 -8.30 -11.97
C ALA A 42 -20.26 -8.15 -10.57
N TRP A 43 -20.29 -9.19 -9.74
CA TRP A 43 -19.57 -9.24 -8.46
C TRP A 43 -18.06 -9.39 -8.67
N GLU A 44 -17.64 -10.25 -9.61
CA GLU A 44 -16.22 -10.37 -9.98
C GLU A 44 -15.66 -9.05 -10.54
N ASP A 45 -16.41 -8.34 -11.39
CA ASP A 45 -15.93 -7.09 -12.02
C ASP A 45 -15.63 -5.97 -11.01
N ARG A 46 -16.35 -5.95 -9.88
CA ARG A 46 -16.16 -4.95 -8.81
C ARG A 46 -15.23 -5.42 -7.68
N ASN A 47 -14.74 -6.66 -7.72
CA ASN A 47 -13.88 -7.23 -6.69
C ASN A 47 -12.51 -7.72 -7.23
N PRO A 48 -11.45 -7.65 -6.40
CA PRO A 48 -11.41 -6.92 -5.15
C PRO A 48 -11.43 -5.41 -5.38
N SER A 49 -12.07 -4.69 -4.46
CA SER A 49 -11.86 -3.24 -4.36
C SER A 49 -10.53 -2.98 -3.67
N HIS A 50 -9.79 -1.95 -4.10
CA HIS A 50 -8.48 -1.64 -3.52
C HIS A 50 -8.28 -0.13 -3.41
N GLN A 51 -8.48 0.42 -2.22
CA GLN A 51 -8.44 1.87 -2.02
C GLN A 51 -7.06 2.46 -2.27
N LEU A 52 -5.99 1.70 -2.03
CA LEU A 52 -4.61 2.10 -2.29
C LEU A 52 -4.34 2.49 -3.76
N ARG A 53 -5.12 1.98 -4.73
CA ARG A 53 -5.02 2.40 -6.14
C ARG A 53 -5.29 3.89 -6.35
N LYS A 54 -5.96 4.56 -5.40
CA LYS A 54 -6.12 6.02 -5.39
C LYS A 54 -4.82 6.77 -5.14
N ASN A 55 -3.81 6.10 -4.56
CA ASN A 55 -2.49 6.67 -4.28
C ASN A 55 -1.43 6.18 -5.26
N ILE A 56 -1.57 4.97 -5.80
CA ILE A 56 -0.61 4.36 -6.72
C ILE A 56 -1.35 3.61 -7.82
N ASP A 57 -1.41 4.22 -9.01
CA ASP A 57 -2.13 3.68 -10.17
C ASP A 57 -1.31 2.59 -10.87
N SER A 58 -1.41 1.35 -10.36
CA SER A 58 -0.74 0.18 -10.91
C SER A 58 -1.50 -1.11 -10.55
N TYR A 59 -1.05 -2.22 -11.14
CA TYR A 59 -1.22 -3.52 -10.52
C TYR A 59 -0.59 -3.51 -9.11
N LEU A 60 -1.26 -4.16 -8.16
CA LEU A 60 -0.90 -4.20 -6.75
C LEU A 60 -1.05 -5.64 -6.25
N ASP A 61 0.08 -6.33 -6.12
CA ASP A 61 0.19 -7.63 -5.49
C ASP A 61 0.19 -7.46 -3.96
N GLU A 62 -0.80 -8.05 -3.29
CA GLU A 62 -1.00 -7.93 -1.84
C GLU A 62 0.15 -8.53 -1.04
N ASP A 63 0.83 -9.56 -1.56
CA ASP A 63 1.96 -10.21 -0.90
C ASP A 63 3.17 -9.27 -0.71
N PHE A 64 3.18 -8.14 -1.43
CA PHE A 64 4.23 -7.13 -1.40
C PHE A 64 3.73 -5.76 -0.91
N ILE A 65 2.62 -5.76 -0.16
CA ILE A 65 2.09 -4.57 0.52
C ILE A 65 2.05 -4.84 2.02
N GLU A 66 2.79 -4.05 2.77
CA GLU A 66 2.78 -4.13 4.24
C GLU A 66 2.14 -2.89 4.84
N THR A 67 1.39 -3.10 5.92
CA THR A 67 0.85 -2.03 6.76
C THR A 67 1.33 -2.27 8.17
N VAL A 68 2.09 -1.32 8.69
CA VAL A 68 2.76 -1.44 9.98
C VAL A 68 2.43 -0.22 10.81
N ASP A 69 2.49 -0.38 12.14
CA ASP A 69 2.51 0.77 13.05
C ASP A 69 3.63 1.73 12.65
N LEU A 70 3.56 2.97 13.12
CA LEU A 70 4.62 3.96 12.90
C LEU A 70 5.94 3.55 13.61
N ASP A 71 6.66 2.62 13.00
CA ASP A 71 7.89 2.03 13.50
C ASP A 71 9.05 2.27 12.52
N PHE A 72 9.88 3.25 12.86
CA PHE A 72 11.08 3.56 12.10
C PHE A 72 12.21 2.54 12.31
N GLN A 73 12.17 1.74 13.38
CA GLN A 73 13.11 0.63 13.56
C GLN A 73 12.82 -0.45 12.53
N TYR A 74 11.54 -0.69 12.20
CA TYR A 74 11.15 -1.58 11.12
C TYR A 74 11.77 -1.18 9.77
N LEU A 75 11.66 0.11 9.39
CA LEU A 75 12.30 0.64 8.18
C LEU A 75 13.81 0.40 8.15
N SER A 76 14.47 0.58 9.30
CA SER A 76 15.91 0.28 9.41
C SER A 76 16.19 -1.22 9.26
N SER A 77 15.29 -2.08 9.75
CA SER A 77 15.45 -3.53 9.69
C SER A 77 15.35 -4.07 8.27
N ILE A 78 14.51 -3.46 7.43
CA ILE A 78 14.41 -3.79 6.00
C ILE A 78 15.51 -3.13 5.14
N GLY A 79 16.40 -2.35 5.77
CA GLY A 79 17.59 -1.80 5.15
C GLY A 79 17.43 -0.42 4.51
N VAL A 80 16.39 0.35 4.86
CA VAL A 80 16.26 1.76 4.48
C VAL A 80 17.38 2.57 5.15
N ALA A 81 18.00 3.48 4.41
CA ALA A 81 19.12 4.27 4.94
C ALA A 81 18.66 5.24 6.05
N ALA A 82 19.54 5.50 7.02
CA ALA A 82 19.21 6.40 8.14
C ALA A 82 18.85 7.84 7.69
N SER A 83 19.48 8.32 6.61
CA SER A 83 19.14 9.63 6.00
C SER A 83 17.73 9.65 5.43
N ASP A 84 17.30 8.55 4.83
CA ASP A 84 15.99 8.40 4.21
C ASP A 84 14.92 8.27 5.30
N ILE A 85 15.20 7.52 6.37
CA ILE A 85 14.33 7.46 7.55
C ILE A 85 14.17 8.84 8.19
N ALA A 86 15.24 9.63 8.27
CA ALA A 86 15.14 11.01 8.77
C ALA A 86 14.25 11.87 7.87
N HIS A 87 14.40 11.75 6.54
CA HIS A 87 13.53 12.43 5.58
C HIS A 87 12.06 12.01 5.74
N ILE A 88 11.77 10.72 5.90
CA ILE A 88 10.40 10.23 6.15
C ILE A 88 9.83 10.86 7.42
N LYS A 89 10.60 10.90 8.52
CA LYS A 89 10.18 11.51 9.79
C LYS A 89 9.81 12.99 9.66
N GLU A 90 10.54 13.74 8.84
CA GLU A 90 10.26 15.17 8.61
C GLU A 90 8.94 15.42 7.87
N ASN A 91 8.48 14.44 7.08
CA ASN A 91 7.26 14.55 6.28
C ASN A 91 6.02 13.94 6.96
N ILE A 92 6.17 13.38 8.15
CA ILE A 92 5.06 12.77 8.90
C ILE A 92 4.38 13.80 9.79
N VAL A 93 3.08 13.97 9.58
CA VAL A 93 2.23 14.85 10.40
C VAL A 93 0.98 14.05 10.82
N GLY A 94 0.82 13.82 12.12
CA GLY A 94 -0.37 13.15 12.69
C GLY A 94 -0.47 11.63 12.42
N ALA A 95 0.41 11.07 11.58
CA ALA A 95 0.32 9.66 11.22
C ALA A 95 0.58 8.71 12.40
N ASN A 96 -0.09 7.55 12.37
CA ASN A 96 0.13 6.44 13.30
C ASN A 96 0.51 5.13 12.61
N VAL A 97 0.47 5.07 11.27
CA VAL A 97 0.86 3.91 10.48
C VAL A 97 1.76 4.28 9.30
N LEU A 98 2.47 3.28 8.79
CA LEU A 98 3.16 3.30 7.51
C LEU A 98 2.55 2.24 6.58
N VAL A 99 2.33 2.60 5.32
CA VAL A 99 2.00 1.66 4.25
C VAL A 99 3.21 1.57 3.33
N LEU A 100 3.72 0.35 3.16
CA LEU A 100 4.91 0.05 2.37
C LEU A 100 4.49 -0.73 1.14
N VAL A 101 4.75 -0.18 -0.03
CA VAL A 101 4.51 -0.86 -1.30
C VAL A 101 5.86 -1.17 -1.90
N TYR A 102 6.26 -2.44 -1.88
CA TYR A 102 7.52 -2.84 -2.52
C TYR A 102 7.36 -2.83 -4.04
N GLU A 103 8.45 -2.60 -4.79
CA GLU A 103 8.41 -2.57 -6.25
C GLU A 103 7.83 -3.87 -6.86
N GLN A 104 7.98 -5.01 -6.17
CA GLN A 104 7.42 -6.29 -6.59
C GLN A 104 5.89 -6.29 -6.58
N ALA A 105 5.25 -5.45 -5.75
CA ALA A 105 3.80 -5.27 -5.77
C ALA A 105 3.31 -4.79 -7.14
N LEU A 106 4.18 -4.14 -7.92
CA LEU A 106 3.85 -3.66 -9.25
C LEU A 106 3.85 -4.76 -10.30
N GLY A 107 4.13 -6.02 -9.97
CA GLY A 107 4.05 -7.15 -10.90
C GLY A 107 5.00 -7.05 -12.10
N GLY A 108 6.09 -6.30 -11.97
CA GLY A 108 7.02 -6.01 -13.08
C GLY A 108 6.59 -4.87 -14.00
N PHE A 109 5.45 -4.22 -13.72
CA PHE A 109 5.03 -3.01 -14.43
C PHE A 109 5.73 -1.78 -13.88
N SER A 110 6.04 -0.82 -14.76
CA SER A 110 6.46 0.51 -14.34
C SER A 110 5.25 1.36 -14.00
N LEU A 111 5.37 2.20 -12.97
CA LEU A 111 4.35 3.19 -12.65
C LEU A 111 4.19 4.16 -13.83
N LYS A 112 2.94 4.35 -14.27
CA LYS A 112 2.60 5.34 -15.30
C LYS A 112 2.71 6.76 -14.75
N GLU A 113 2.31 6.92 -13.48
CA GLU A 113 2.31 8.17 -12.76
C GLU A 113 3.00 8.01 -11.41
N LYS A 114 3.57 9.09 -10.88
CA LYS A 114 4.16 9.05 -9.55
C LYS A 114 3.07 8.82 -8.51
N PRO A 115 3.36 8.10 -7.42
CA PRO A 115 2.42 8.01 -6.32
C PRO A 115 2.02 9.38 -5.79
N VAL A 116 0.77 9.48 -5.33
CA VAL A 116 0.16 10.74 -4.89
C VAL A 116 -0.35 10.65 -3.46
N SER A 117 -0.29 11.79 -2.77
CA SER A 117 -0.96 11.98 -1.48
C SER A 117 -2.44 12.26 -1.68
N ASN A 118 -3.26 11.87 -0.71
CA ASN A 118 -4.65 12.25 -0.61
C ASN A 118 -5.03 12.46 0.88
N SER A 119 -6.34 12.51 1.18
CA SER A 119 -6.81 12.71 2.56
C SER A 119 -6.50 11.57 3.52
N SER A 120 -6.24 10.36 3.02
CA SER A 120 -6.00 9.15 3.84
C SER A 120 -4.52 8.83 3.98
N LEU A 121 -3.74 9.01 2.90
CA LEU A 121 -2.32 8.70 2.88
C LEU A 121 -1.50 9.88 2.32
N THR A 122 -0.41 10.18 3.00
CA THR A 122 0.65 11.07 2.52
C THR A 122 1.79 10.24 1.95
N TYR A 123 2.14 10.47 0.70
CA TYR A 123 3.30 9.85 0.07
C TYR A 123 4.60 10.47 0.60
N CYS A 124 5.44 9.65 1.24
CA CYS A 124 6.70 10.07 1.85
C CYS A 124 7.88 9.96 0.88
N GLY A 125 7.79 9.11 -0.14
CA GLY A 125 8.83 8.95 -1.16
C GLY A 125 9.10 7.50 -1.54
N GLN A 126 10.08 7.35 -2.43
CA GLN A 126 10.60 6.08 -2.91
C GLN A 126 12.02 5.92 -2.36
N PHE A 127 12.29 4.80 -1.71
CA PHE A 127 13.55 4.56 -1.02
C PHE A 127 14.15 3.21 -1.38
N ASN A 128 15.48 3.12 -1.32
CA ASN A 128 16.18 1.85 -1.47
C ASN A 128 16.02 1.00 -0.19
N PHE A 129 15.89 -0.31 -0.34
CA PHE A 129 15.91 -1.27 0.76
C PHE A 129 16.81 -2.48 0.43
N LYS A 130 17.11 -3.33 1.43
CA LYS A 130 18.14 -4.39 1.29
C LYS A 130 17.71 -5.78 1.78
N LEU A 131 16.40 -6.05 1.86
CA LEU A 131 15.86 -7.36 2.24
C LEU A 131 16.38 -8.50 1.35
#